data_AF-A0A419E5K4-F1
#
_entry.id   AF-A0A419E5K4-F1
#
_cell.length_a   1.000
_cell.length_b   1.000
_cell.length_c   1.000
_cell.angle_alpha   90.00
_cell.angle_beta   90.00
_cell.angle_gamma   90.00
#
_symmetry.space_group_name_H-M   'P 1'
#
loop_
_entity.id
_entity.type
_entity.pdbx_description
1 polymer ?
#
loop_
_entity_poly.entity_id
_entity_poly.type
_entity_poly.pdbx_seq_one_letter_code
_entity_poly.pdbx_strand_id
1 'polypeptide(L)'
;MNDFTPEKEQLLKSRKRKFGLTYGAAGGLAFAIALWGFDAILLSQSHAMFPWLKLLVGGILTTFTGGLAGWLTSRFEKILLGFLFWVAASALFGLYIVIVPLVLAPRITGLLVPQIRHLLLYTTYDNLPTMVAVAFGWTIVGAIISSVIQLPMLDHAVFSFSGFGKIRPHLLCAILMLISGSVSDSLNNKPLRDPIIALDSTFQFILDTRGQEIDKATSREKHLASFRLIQQDVTENRQLVVSHYDRLLENIEVLVNFDGKWAICPTFFNSPLTCQPISP
;
A
#
# COMPACT_ATOMS: atom_id res chain seq x y z
N MET A 1 -47.73 24.60 -0.98
CA MET A 1 -47.66 23.73 -2.18
C MET A 1 -46.25 23.89 -2.73
N ASN A 2 -45.35 22.95 -2.46
CA ASN A 2 -43.94 23.08 -2.84
C ASN A 2 -43.81 22.96 -4.35
N ASP A 3 -43.47 24.05 -5.00
CA ASP A 3 -43.25 24.14 -6.45
C ASP A 3 -41.93 23.40 -6.80
N PHE A 4 -42.07 22.09 -7.00
CA PHE A 4 -41.02 21.20 -7.50
C PHE A 4 -40.89 21.42 -9.01
N THR A 5 -40.09 22.40 -9.38
CA THR A 5 -39.73 22.61 -10.78
C THR A 5 -38.76 21.51 -11.24
N PRO A 6 -38.84 21.05 -12.50
CA PRO A 6 -37.90 20.06 -13.06
C PRO A 6 -36.43 20.43 -12.87
N GLU A 7 -36.12 21.72 -12.85
CA GLU A 7 -34.78 22.26 -12.58
C GLU A 7 -34.27 21.91 -11.17
N LYS A 8 -35.11 22.07 -10.13
CA LYS A 8 -34.73 21.73 -8.74
C LYS A 8 -34.46 20.24 -8.58
N GLU A 9 -35.22 19.39 -9.28
CA GLU A 9 -35.02 17.94 -9.27
C GLU A 9 -33.68 17.55 -9.92
N GLN A 10 -33.35 18.16 -11.06
CA GLN A 10 -32.06 17.93 -11.73
C GLN A 10 -30.87 18.38 -10.88
N LEU A 11 -30.98 19.54 -10.22
CA LEU A 11 -29.97 20.05 -9.29
C LEU A 11 -29.75 19.10 -8.12
N LEU A 12 -30.84 18.56 -7.54
CA LEU A 12 -30.77 17.59 -6.44
C LEU A 12 -30.03 16.32 -6.89
N LYS A 13 -30.41 15.74 -8.04
CA LYS A 13 -29.74 14.55 -8.60
C LYS A 13 -28.26 14.78 -8.86
N SER A 14 -27.89 15.96 -9.36
CA SER A 14 -26.49 16.33 -9.59
C SER A 14 -25.69 16.40 -8.27
N ARG A 15 -26.25 17.02 -7.23
CA ARG A 15 -25.63 17.09 -5.90
C ARG A 15 -25.44 15.71 -5.29
N LYS A 16 -26.44 14.83 -5.36
CA LYS A 16 -26.35 13.44 -4.89
C LYS A 16 -25.21 12.67 -5.57
N ARG A 17 -25.08 12.80 -6.90
CA ARG A 17 -24.01 12.14 -7.67
C ARG A 17 -22.62 12.65 -7.30
N LYS A 18 -22.45 13.97 -7.17
CA LYS A 18 -21.18 14.57 -6.72
C LYS A 18 -20.82 14.11 -5.30
N PHE A 19 -21.81 14.06 -4.41
CA PHE A 19 -21.62 13.55 -3.05
C PHE A 19 -21.20 12.08 -3.03
N GLY A 20 -21.85 11.22 -3.83
CA GLY A 20 -21.46 9.82 -3.99
C GLY A 20 -20.02 9.66 -4.47
N LEU A 21 -19.62 10.46 -5.46
CA LEU A 21 -18.26 10.47 -5.99
C LEU A 21 -17.25 10.84 -4.89
N THR A 22 -17.46 11.94 -4.16
CA THR A 22 -16.52 12.37 -3.11
C THR A 22 -16.52 11.44 -1.90
N TYR A 23 -17.67 10.85 -1.56
CA TYR A 23 -17.80 9.84 -0.50
C TYR A 23 -16.93 8.62 -0.79
N GLY A 24 -17.08 8.05 -1.99
CA GLY A 24 -16.30 6.90 -2.41
C GLY A 24 -14.82 7.23 -2.59
N ALA A 25 -14.50 8.41 -3.13
CA ALA A 25 -13.11 8.86 -3.30
C ALA A 25 -12.40 9.04 -1.96
N ALA A 26 -13.07 9.61 -0.96
CA ALA A 26 -12.56 9.72 0.40
C ALA A 26 -12.29 8.35 1.02
N GLY A 27 -13.21 7.39 0.85
CA GLY A 27 -13.01 6.00 1.28
C GLY A 27 -11.80 5.34 0.61
N GLY A 28 -11.68 5.46 -0.72
CA GLY A 28 -10.55 4.90 -1.48
C GLY A 28 -9.21 5.53 -1.13
N LEU A 29 -9.17 6.84 -0.89
CA LEU A 29 -7.96 7.55 -0.42
C LEU A 29 -7.57 7.11 0.98
N ALA A 30 -8.53 7.07 1.90
CA ALA A 30 -8.32 6.63 3.28
C ALA A 30 -7.78 5.20 3.33
N PHE A 31 -8.33 4.30 2.51
CA PHE A 31 -7.82 2.95 2.32
C PHE A 31 -6.34 2.93 1.89
N ALA A 32 -5.97 3.71 0.87
CA ALA A 32 -4.59 3.78 0.38
C ALA A 32 -3.61 4.34 1.42
N ILE A 33 -4.02 5.36 2.17
CA ILE A 33 -3.20 5.94 3.25
C ILE A 33 -2.93 4.89 4.34
N ALA A 34 -3.95 4.14 4.77
CA ALA A 34 -3.73 3.07 5.75
C ALA A 34 -2.87 1.94 5.18
N LEU A 35 -3.09 1.56 3.92
CA LEU A 35 -2.42 0.43 3.30
C LEU A 35 -0.95 0.69 2.94
N TRP A 36 -0.63 1.87 2.41
CA TRP A 36 0.71 2.20 1.90
C TRP A 36 1.33 3.47 2.51
N GLY A 37 0.56 4.26 3.28
CA GLY A 37 1.06 5.50 3.85
C GLY A 37 2.06 5.26 4.98
N PHE A 38 1.73 4.36 5.91
CA PHE A 38 2.66 3.98 6.98
C PHE A 38 3.93 3.34 6.41
N ASP A 39 3.75 2.48 5.41
CA ASP A 39 4.82 1.85 4.65
C ASP A 39 5.77 2.86 4.01
N ALA A 40 5.24 3.87 3.32
CA ALA A 40 6.04 4.91 2.68
C ALA A 40 6.86 5.73 3.70
N ILE A 41 6.29 6.05 4.87
CA ILE A 41 7.01 6.77 5.93
C ILE A 41 8.19 5.94 6.43
N LEU A 42 7.94 4.69 6.84
CA LEU A 42 9.00 3.83 7.36
C LEU A 42 10.10 3.56 6.32
N LEU A 43 9.70 3.26 5.08
CA LEU A 43 10.65 3.03 3.99
C LEU A 43 11.46 4.29 3.64
N SER A 44 10.89 5.48 3.79
CA SER A 44 11.63 6.74 3.59
C SER A 44 12.70 6.98 4.66
N GLN A 45 12.47 6.48 5.88
CA GLN A 45 13.43 6.55 6.98
C GLN A 45 14.51 5.46 6.87
N SER A 46 14.22 4.36 6.15
CA SER A 46 15.12 3.22 5.99
C SER A 46 15.80 3.15 4.61
N HIS A 47 16.09 4.31 4.02
CA HIS A 47 16.82 4.42 2.75
C HIS A 47 16.26 3.55 1.61
N ALA A 48 14.94 3.30 1.60
CA ALA A 48 14.35 2.51 0.54
C ALA A 48 14.31 3.29 -0.78
N MET A 49 14.38 2.56 -1.89
CA MET A 49 14.24 3.13 -3.22
C MET A 49 12.76 3.43 -3.51
N PHE A 50 12.46 4.67 -3.90
CA PHE A 50 11.11 5.16 -4.24
C PHE A 50 10.01 4.80 -3.20
N PRO A 51 10.16 5.21 -1.92
CA PRO A 51 9.28 4.77 -0.83
C PRO A 51 7.81 5.17 -1.04
N TRP A 52 7.57 6.28 -1.73
CA TRP A 52 6.23 6.84 -2.00
C TRP A 52 5.52 6.24 -3.22
N LEU A 53 6.20 5.41 -4.02
CA LEU A 53 5.67 4.93 -5.29
C LEU A 53 4.38 4.12 -5.13
N LYS A 54 4.36 3.21 -4.15
CA LYS A 54 3.19 2.37 -3.84
C LYS A 54 1.98 3.22 -3.44
N LEU A 55 2.19 4.23 -2.58
CA LEU A 55 1.12 5.14 -2.15
C LEU A 55 0.57 5.97 -3.31
N LEU A 56 1.44 6.49 -4.18
CA LEU A 56 1.01 7.32 -5.31
C LEU A 56 0.19 6.51 -6.33
N VAL A 57 0.72 5.38 -6.78
CA VAL A 57 0.05 4.52 -7.78
C VAL A 57 -1.21 3.91 -7.19
N GLY A 58 -1.09 3.30 -6.01
CA GLY A 58 -2.19 2.69 -5.30
C GLY A 58 -3.28 3.68 -4.92
N GLY A 59 -2.90 4.87 -4.43
CA GLY A 59 -3.83 5.94 -4.07
C GLY A 59 -4.66 6.43 -5.25
N ILE A 60 -4.04 6.65 -6.42
CA ILE A 60 -4.79 7.03 -7.64
C ILE A 60 -5.82 5.94 -7.99
N LEU A 61 -5.40 4.67 -8.00
CA LEU A 61 -6.26 3.55 -8.37
C LEU A 61 -7.43 3.36 -7.39
N THR A 62 -7.17 3.40 -6.08
CA THR A 62 -8.20 3.16 -5.06
C THR A 62 -9.15 4.34 -4.92
N THR A 63 -8.64 5.58 -4.98
CA THR A 63 -9.48 6.79 -4.97
C THR A 63 -10.39 6.84 -6.19
N PHE A 64 -9.88 6.53 -7.38
CA PHE A 64 -10.69 6.49 -8.60
C PHE A 64 -11.77 5.40 -8.52
N THR A 65 -11.40 4.18 -8.12
CA THR A 65 -12.32 3.04 -8.03
C THR A 65 -13.38 3.25 -6.96
N GLY A 66 -13.00 3.73 -5.78
CA GLY A 66 -13.93 4.09 -4.71
C GLY A 66 -14.88 5.20 -5.17
N GLY A 67 -14.34 6.26 -5.80
CA GLY A 67 -15.14 7.35 -6.34
C GLY A 67 -16.16 6.88 -7.38
N LEU A 68 -15.75 5.98 -8.29
CA LEU A 68 -16.64 5.40 -9.29
C LEU A 68 -17.76 4.58 -8.65
N ALA A 69 -17.44 3.72 -7.66
CA ALA A 69 -18.43 2.92 -6.94
C ALA A 69 -19.44 3.80 -6.17
N GLY A 70 -18.94 4.84 -5.50
CA GLY A 70 -19.77 5.81 -4.81
C GLY A 70 -20.67 6.58 -5.77
N TRP A 71 -20.13 7.06 -6.90
CA TRP A 71 -20.90 7.74 -7.94
C TRP A 71 -21.99 6.85 -8.55
N LEU A 72 -21.67 5.61 -8.91
CA LEU A 72 -22.62 4.63 -9.47
C LEU A 72 -23.75 4.33 -8.48
N THR A 73 -23.42 4.09 -7.21
CA THR A 73 -24.40 3.87 -6.14
C THR A 73 -25.39 5.03 -6.05
N SER A 74 -24.90 6.27 -6.04
CA SER A 74 -25.73 7.48 -6.04
C SER A 74 -26.44 7.77 -7.37
N ARG A 75 -25.96 7.22 -8.49
CA ARG A 75 -26.58 7.39 -9.81
C ARG A 75 -27.83 6.55 -9.97
N PHE A 76 -27.83 5.35 -9.40
CA PHE A 76 -28.91 4.38 -9.52
C PHE A 76 -29.85 4.35 -8.31
N GLU A 77 -29.40 4.78 -7.13
CA GLU A 77 -30.20 4.87 -5.90
C GLU A 77 -30.90 3.55 -5.50
N LYS A 78 -30.37 2.41 -5.95
CA LYS A 78 -30.84 1.07 -5.60
C LYS A 78 -29.82 0.41 -4.68
N ILE A 79 -30.24 0.06 -3.46
CA ILE A 79 -29.38 -0.55 -2.44
C ILE A 79 -28.67 -1.80 -2.99
N LEU A 80 -29.40 -2.68 -3.70
CA LEU A 80 -28.83 -3.90 -4.26
C LEU A 80 -27.74 -3.60 -5.31
N LEU A 81 -27.94 -2.60 -6.18
CA LEU A 81 -26.91 -2.21 -7.14
C LEU A 81 -25.71 -1.55 -6.45
N GLY A 82 -25.95 -0.73 -5.41
CA GLY A 82 -24.89 -0.17 -4.58
C GLY A 82 -24.00 -1.26 -3.98
N PHE A 83 -24.61 -2.30 -3.41
CA PHE A 83 -23.90 -3.45 -2.86
C PHE A 83 -23.02 -4.11 -3.93
N LEU A 84 -23.57 -4.37 -5.13
CA LEU A 84 -22.80 -4.96 -6.22
C LEU A 84 -21.63 -4.08 -6.67
N PHE A 85 -21.80 -2.75 -6.76
CA PHE A 85 -20.70 -1.84 -7.11
C PHE A 85 -19.60 -1.82 -6.07
N TRP A 86 -19.94 -1.82 -4.78
CA TRP A 86 -18.95 -1.87 -3.70
C TRP A 86 -18.26 -3.22 -3.57
N VAL A 87 -18.94 -4.33 -3.84
CA VAL A 87 -18.32 -5.66 -3.94
C VAL A 87 -17.32 -5.68 -5.10
N ALA A 88 -17.68 -5.15 -6.26
CA ALA A 88 -16.76 -5.05 -7.40
C ALA A 88 -15.55 -4.14 -7.07
N ALA A 89 -15.77 -3.01 -6.41
CA ALA A 89 -14.70 -2.13 -5.94
C ALA A 89 -13.77 -2.84 -4.93
N SER A 90 -14.33 -3.62 -4.00
CA SER A 90 -13.55 -4.43 -3.07
C SER A 90 -12.70 -5.48 -3.79
N ALA A 91 -13.23 -6.15 -4.83
CA ALA A 91 -12.45 -7.09 -5.62
C ALA A 91 -11.26 -6.40 -6.31
N LEU A 92 -11.47 -5.20 -6.84
CA LEU A 92 -10.39 -4.37 -7.38
C LEU A 92 -9.39 -3.92 -6.31
N PHE A 93 -9.84 -3.55 -5.10
CA PHE A 93 -8.92 -3.24 -3.99
C PHE A 93 -8.07 -4.45 -3.60
N GLY A 94 -8.67 -5.64 -3.47
CA GLY A 94 -7.96 -6.90 -3.25
C GLY A 94 -6.90 -7.16 -4.34
N LEU A 95 -7.24 -6.88 -5.60
CA LEU A 95 -6.31 -6.96 -6.71
C LEU A 95 -5.16 -5.95 -6.57
N TYR A 96 -5.46 -4.68 -6.23
CA TYR A 96 -4.47 -3.62 -6.08
C TYR A 96 -3.51 -3.85 -4.91
N ILE A 97 -4.00 -4.38 -3.79
CA ILE A 97 -3.16 -4.78 -2.64
C ILE A 97 -1.98 -5.64 -3.10
N VAL A 98 -2.23 -6.57 -4.03
CA VAL A 98 -1.22 -7.53 -4.51
C VAL A 98 -0.45 -6.98 -5.70
N ILE A 99 -1.14 -6.48 -6.72
CA ILE A 99 -0.51 -6.05 -7.99
C ILE A 99 0.36 -4.81 -7.82
N VAL A 100 -0.02 -3.85 -6.96
CA VAL A 100 0.76 -2.61 -6.78
C VAL A 100 2.17 -2.92 -6.27
N PRO A 101 2.38 -3.61 -5.14
CA PRO A 101 3.73 -3.91 -4.64
C PRO A 101 4.46 -4.97 -5.47
N LEU A 102 3.76 -5.98 -6.00
CA LEU A 102 4.42 -7.14 -6.61
C LEU A 102 4.63 -7.02 -8.13
N VAL A 103 3.91 -6.14 -8.82
CA VAL A 103 3.98 -6.06 -10.28
C VAL A 103 4.22 -4.63 -10.75
N LEU A 104 3.42 -3.66 -10.29
CA LEU A 104 3.51 -2.29 -10.78
C LEU A 104 4.73 -1.57 -10.24
N ALA A 105 4.95 -1.60 -8.92
CA ALA A 105 6.10 -0.97 -8.27
C ALA A 105 7.43 -1.44 -8.88
N PRO A 106 7.75 -2.75 -8.98
CA PRO A 106 9.02 -3.20 -9.56
C PRO A 106 9.13 -2.88 -11.05
N ARG A 107 8.05 -2.94 -11.82
CA ARG A 107 8.08 -2.53 -13.24
C ARG A 107 8.41 -1.05 -13.39
N ILE A 108 7.80 -0.18 -12.58
CA ILE A 108 8.08 1.26 -12.61
C ILE A 108 9.51 1.53 -12.12
N THR A 109 9.95 0.88 -11.04
CA THR A 109 11.33 0.98 -10.55
C THR A 109 12.33 0.55 -11.62
N GLY A 110 12.10 -0.56 -12.32
CA GLY A 110 12.96 -1.03 -13.42
C GLY A 110 12.94 -0.14 -14.66
N LEU A 111 11.92 0.71 -14.84
CA LEU A 111 11.91 1.76 -15.87
C LEU A 111 12.71 3.00 -15.43
N LEU A 112 12.64 3.36 -14.15
CA LEU A 112 13.36 4.50 -13.56
C LEU A 112 14.85 4.20 -13.37
N VAL A 113 15.20 2.96 -13.06
CA VAL A 113 16.56 2.46 -12.86
C VAL A 113 16.80 1.24 -13.74
N PRO A 114 17.09 1.44 -15.05
CA PRO A 114 17.21 0.33 -16.01
C PRO A 114 18.27 -0.72 -15.64
N GLN A 115 19.32 -0.33 -14.91
CA GLN A 115 20.43 -1.18 -14.50
C GLN A 115 19.99 -2.41 -13.69
N ILE A 116 18.97 -2.25 -12.85
CA ILE A 116 18.49 -3.32 -11.96
C ILE A 116 17.29 -4.07 -12.51
N ARG A 117 16.82 -3.74 -13.72
CA ARG A 117 15.58 -4.30 -14.28
C ARG A 117 15.58 -5.83 -14.34
N HIS A 118 16.73 -6.43 -14.63
CA HIS A 118 16.87 -7.89 -14.72
C HIS A 118 17.02 -8.56 -13.35
N LEU A 119 17.31 -7.78 -12.29
CA LEU A 119 17.46 -8.23 -10.91
C LEU A 119 16.14 -8.19 -10.14
N LEU A 120 15.17 -7.39 -10.59
CA LEU A 120 13.82 -7.32 -10.02
C LEU A 120 12.99 -8.53 -10.49
N LEU A 121 13.34 -9.72 -9.99
CA LEU A 121 12.70 -10.99 -10.28
C LEU A 121 11.48 -11.22 -9.37
N TYR A 122 10.43 -10.46 -9.67
CA TYR A 122 9.11 -10.64 -9.09
C TYR A 122 8.41 -11.77 -9.85
N THR A 123 8.69 -13.01 -9.47
CA THR A 123 8.00 -14.16 -10.03
C THR A 123 6.52 -14.07 -9.66
N THR A 124 5.66 -14.04 -10.68
CA THR A 124 4.22 -14.14 -10.49
C THR A 124 3.91 -15.58 -10.13
N TYR A 125 3.98 -15.90 -8.84
CA TYR A 125 3.71 -17.24 -8.34
C TYR A 125 2.24 -17.64 -8.60
N ASP A 126 2.01 -18.95 -8.71
CA ASP A 126 0.67 -19.55 -8.82
C ASP A 126 -0.26 -19.21 -7.64
N ASN A 127 0.25 -18.59 -6.57
CA ASN A 127 -0.51 -18.17 -5.40
C ASN A 127 -1.19 -16.79 -5.55
N LEU A 128 -0.93 -16.04 -6.62
CA LEU A 128 -1.51 -14.70 -6.79
C LEU A 128 -3.04 -14.69 -6.64
N PRO A 129 -3.80 -15.62 -7.23
CA PRO A 129 -5.25 -15.70 -7.02
C PRO A 129 -5.62 -15.90 -5.55
N THR A 130 -4.85 -16.68 -4.80
CA THR A 130 -5.07 -16.92 -3.36
C THR A 130 -4.80 -15.64 -2.55
N MET A 131 -3.71 -14.92 -2.82
CA MET A 131 -3.41 -13.66 -2.15
C MET A 131 -4.50 -12.62 -2.41
N VAL A 132 -4.96 -12.50 -3.66
CA VAL A 132 -6.06 -11.60 -4.04
C VAL A 132 -7.37 -12.00 -3.36
N ALA A 133 -7.68 -13.31 -3.27
CA ALA A 133 -8.88 -13.78 -2.61
C ALA A 133 -8.87 -13.50 -1.10
N VAL A 134 -7.74 -13.73 -0.43
CA VAL A 134 -7.56 -13.39 1.00
C VAL A 134 -7.69 -11.89 1.21
N ALA A 135 -7.01 -11.08 0.38
CA ALA A 135 -7.11 -9.62 0.42
C ALA A 135 -8.56 -9.13 0.25
N PHE A 136 -9.27 -9.68 -0.74
CA PHE A 136 -10.69 -9.39 -0.98
C PHE A 136 -11.58 -9.73 0.23
N GLY A 137 -11.32 -10.86 0.89
CA GLY A 137 -12.06 -11.29 2.08
C GLY A 137 -12.00 -10.27 3.22
N TRP A 138 -10.89 -9.53 3.35
CA TRP A 138 -10.75 -8.47 4.35
C TRP A 138 -11.33 -7.13 3.91
N THR A 139 -11.21 -6.79 2.63
CA THR A 139 -11.71 -5.51 2.11
C THR A 139 -13.22 -5.48 1.94
N ILE A 140 -13.86 -6.63 1.69
CA ILE A 140 -15.30 -6.70 1.40
C ILE A 140 -16.14 -6.30 2.61
N VAL A 141 -15.68 -6.58 3.84
CA VAL A 141 -16.42 -6.22 5.05
C VAL A 141 -16.61 -4.71 5.15
N GLY A 142 -15.53 -3.93 5.00
CA GLY A 142 -15.59 -2.47 5.01
C GLY A 142 -16.40 -1.92 3.85
N ALA A 143 -16.26 -2.50 2.65
CA ALA A 143 -17.00 -2.10 1.45
C ALA A 143 -18.52 -2.31 1.58
N ILE A 144 -18.96 -3.44 2.13
CA ILE A 144 -20.38 -3.73 2.35
C ILE A 144 -20.98 -2.72 3.33
N ILE A 145 -20.31 -2.47 4.46
CA ILE A 145 -20.80 -1.52 5.46
C ILE A 145 -20.91 -0.12 4.83
N SER A 146 -19.86 0.34 4.14
CA SER A 146 -19.88 1.61 3.40
C SER A 146 -21.01 1.69 2.38
N SER A 147 -21.29 0.60 1.65
CA SER A 147 -22.39 0.54 0.70
C SER A 147 -23.76 0.71 1.35
N VAL A 148 -24.01 0.03 2.47
CA VAL A 148 -25.33 0.03 3.14
C VAL A 148 -25.62 1.41 3.71
N ILE A 149 -24.61 2.06 4.30
CA ILE A 149 -24.78 3.38 4.92
C ILE A 149 -24.82 4.52 3.90
N GLN A 150 -24.28 4.34 2.69
CA GLN A 150 -24.11 5.43 1.73
C GLN A 150 -25.42 6.14 1.38
N LEU A 151 -26.46 5.41 0.98
CA LEU A 151 -27.72 6.03 0.53
C LEU A 151 -28.47 6.75 1.67
N PRO A 152 -28.69 6.13 2.86
CA PRO A 152 -29.31 6.84 3.98
C PRO A 152 -28.54 8.09 4.39
N MET A 153 -27.21 8.01 4.44
CA MET A 153 -26.38 9.16 4.83
C MET A 153 -26.37 10.27 3.77
N LEU A 154 -26.47 9.90 2.50
CA LEU A 154 -26.52 10.85 1.40
C LEU A 154 -27.81 11.69 1.44
N ASP A 155 -28.95 11.07 1.73
CA ASP A 155 -30.21 11.80 1.88
C ASP A 155 -30.10 12.80 3.06
N HIS A 156 -29.57 12.38 4.21
CA HIS A 156 -29.35 13.30 5.34
C HIS A 156 -28.34 14.42 5.03
N ALA A 157 -27.26 14.12 4.30
CA ALA A 157 -26.21 15.10 4.01
C ALA A 157 -26.64 16.16 3.00
N VAL A 158 -27.44 15.78 1.99
CA VAL A 158 -27.89 16.71 0.94
C VAL A 158 -28.87 17.75 1.46
N PHE A 159 -29.66 17.41 2.49
CA PHE A 159 -30.55 18.35 3.18
C PHE A 159 -29.90 19.08 4.36
N SER A 160 -28.63 18.80 4.68
CA SER A 160 -27.94 19.46 5.78
C SER A 160 -27.46 20.86 5.41
N PHE A 161 -27.82 21.85 6.22
CA PHE A 161 -27.32 23.23 6.10
C PHE A 161 -25.94 23.42 6.74
N SER A 162 -25.53 22.56 7.68
CA SER A 162 -24.22 22.66 8.33
C SER A 162 -23.12 21.97 7.52
N GLY A 163 -21.92 22.57 7.49
CA GLY A 163 -20.76 21.95 6.84
C GLY A 163 -20.41 20.58 7.47
N PHE A 164 -20.58 20.46 8.78
CA PHE A 164 -20.32 19.22 9.51
C PHE A 164 -21.29 18.09 9.12
N GLY A 165 -22.56 18.40 8.86
CA GLY A 165 -23.53 17.40 8.39
C GLY A 165 -23.19 16.82 7.02
N LYS A 166 -22.49 17.58 6.17
CA LYS A 166 -22.02 17.13 4.85
C LYS A 166 -20.77 16.25 4.94
N ILE A 167 -19.86 16.53 5.87
CA ILE A 167 -18.58 15.79 5.96
C ILE A 167 -18.69 14.48 6.75
N ARG A 168 -19.64 14.38 7.69
CA ARG A 168 -19.79 13.21 8.58
C ARG A 168 -19.84 11.86 7.84
N PRO A 169 -20.57 11.70 6.71
CA PRO A 169 -20.58 10.42 6.00
C PRO A 169 -19.21 10.07 5.39
N HIS A 170 -18.48 11.08 4.90
CA HIS A 170 -17.14 10.89 4.35
C HIS A 170 -16.19 10.39 5.43
N LEU A 171 -16.25 10.96 6.63
CA LEU A 171 -15.44 10.53 7.77
C LEU A 171 -15.75 9.09 8.18
N LEU A 172 -17.03 8.72 8.23
CA LEU A 172 -17.43 7.36 8.58
C LEU A 172 -16.93 6.34 7.56
N CYS A 173 -17.10 6.63 6.26
CA CYS A 173 -16.53 5.81 5.19
C CYS A 173 -15.00 5.72 5.30
N ALA A 174 -14.34 6.85 5.52
CA ALA A 174 -12.89 6.91 5.64
C ALA A 174 -12.39 6.05 6.82
N ILE A 175 -13.04 6.10 7.98
CA ILE A 175 -12.68 5.29 9.16
C ILE A 175 -12.81 3.80 8.86
N LEU A 176 -13.93 3.37 8.27
CA LEU A 176 -14.14 1.96 7.89
C LEU A 176 -13.05 1.48 6.92
N MET A 177 -12.74 2.32 5.93
CA MET A 177 -11.73 2.00 4.93
C MET A 177 -10.29 2.08 5.46
N LEU A 178 -9.99 2.95 6.44
CA LEU A 178 -8.72 2.96 7.17
C LEU A 178 -8.51 1.61 7.88
N ILE A 179 -9.53 1.10 8.57
CA ILE A 179 -9.44 -0.20 9.26
C ILE A 179 -9.15 -1.32 8.25
N SER A 180 -9.90 -1.39 7.15
CA SER A 180 -9.67 -2.37 6.08
C SER A 180 -8.26 -2.25 5.47
N GLY A 181 -7.76 -1.03 5.27
CA GLY A 181 -6.42 -0.78 4.75
C GLY A 181 -5.32 -1.25 5.72
N SER A 182 -5.45 -0.96 7.02
CA SER A 182 -4.46 -1.34 8.03
C SER A 182 -4.33 -2.86 8.21
N VAL A 183 -5.46 -3.58 8.19
CA VAL A 183 -5.45 -5.05 8.21
C VAL A 183 -4.73 -5.59 6.97
N SER A 184 -4.99 -4.98 5.81
CA SER A 184 -4.38 -5.38 4.55
C SER A 184 -2.88 -5.08 4.48
N ASP A 185 -2.39 -3.97 5.08
CA ASP A 185 -0.95 -3.65 5.23
C ASP A 185 -0.22 -4.76 5.98
N SER A 186 -0.78 -5.16 7.12
CA SER A 186 -0.17 -6.15 8.02
C SER A 186 0.04 -7.50 7.33
N LEU A 187 -0.81 -7.86 6.37
CA LEU A 187 -0.79 -9.13 5.67
C LEU A 187 0.08 -9.12 4.40
N ASN A 188 0.27 -7.97 3.76
CA ASN A 188 0.89 -7.92 2.42
C ASN A 188 2.14 -7.05 2.37
N ASN A 189 2.09 -5.82 2.90
CA ASN A 189 3.20 -4.88 2.77
C ASN A 189 4.22 -5.06 3.89
N LYS A 190 3.77 -5.36 5.11
CA LYS A 190 4.67 -5.56 6.25
C LYS A 190 5.75 -6.63 6.00
N PRO A 191 5.44 -7.83 5.45
CA PRO A 191 6.47 -8.84 5.14
C PRO A 191 7.52 -8.36 4.12
N LEU A 192 7.17 -7.42 3.24
CA LEU A 192 8.11 -6.85 2.25
C LEU A 192 8.93 -5.69 2.83
N ARG A 193 8.35 -4.97 3.80
CA ARG A 193 8.95 -3.79 4.43
C ARG A 193 9.95 -4.16 5.52
N ASP A 194 9.59 -5.08 6.39
CA ASP A 194 10.38 -5.40 7.58
C ASP A 194 11.82 -5.88 7.24
N PRO A 195 12.08 -6.65 6.17
CA PRO A 195 13.43 -6.97 5.72
C PRO A 195 14.29 -5.76 5.36
N ILE A 196 13.70 -4.76 4.70
CA ILE A 196 14.40 -3.52 4.34
C ILE A 196 14.81 -2.77 5.62
N ILE A 197 13.88 -2.62 6.56
CA ILE A 197 14.13 -1.95 7.84
C ILE A 197 15.21 -2.69 8.64
N ALA A 198 15.13 -4.03 8.70
CA ALA A 198 16.09 -4.85 9.42
C ALA A 198 17.50 -4.69 8.85
N LEU A 199 17.65 -4.79 7.52
CA LEU A 199 18.94 -4.59 6.86
C LEU A 199 19.47 -3.17 7.04
N ASP A 200 18.63 -2.16 6.84
CA ASP A 200 18.99 -0.76 7.02
C ASP A 200 19.51 -0.48 8.43
N SER A 201 18.84 -1.01 9.46
CA SER A 201 19.26 -0.86 10.85
C SER A 201 20.62 -1.51 11.13
N THR A 202 20.91 -2.65 10.49
CA THR A 202 22.19 -3.34 10.61
C THR A 202 23.30 -2.61 9.86
N PHE A 203 23.01 -2.06 8.67
CA PHE A 203 23.96 -1.20 7.95
C PHE A 203 24.31 0.04 8.75
N GLN A 204 23.31 0.68 9.36
CA GLN A 204 23.55 1.82 10.24
C GLN A 204 24.46 1.44 11.40
N PHE A 205 24.19 0.30 12.06
CA PHE A 205 25.05 -0.21 13.13
C PHE A 205 26.50 -0.48 12.66
N ILE A 206 26.69 -1.04 11.46
CA ILE A 206 28.02 -1.28 10.87
C ILE A 206 28.77 0.04 10.64
N LEU A 207 28.08 1.10 10.23
CA LEU A 207 28.67 2.43 10.05
C LEU A 207 29.05 3.04 11.39
N ASP A 208 28.15 3.01 12.36
CA ASP A 208 28.34 3.62 13.70
C ASP A 208 29.46 2.94 14.50
N THR A 209 29.73 1.66 14.24
CA THR A 209 30.75 0.85 14.94
C THR A 209 32.01 0.59 14.11
N ARG A 210 32.16 1.26 12.96
CA ARG A 210 33.30 1.06 12.07
C ARG A 210 34.61 1.40 12.79
N GLY A 211 35.53 0.43 12.82
CA GLY A 211 36.84 0.55 13.47
C GLY A 211 36.82 0.36 14.99
N GLN A 212 35.68 -0.01 15.58
CA GLN A 212 35.55 -0.32 17.00
C GLN A 212 35.53 -1.84 17.22
N GLU A 213 36.00 -2.30 18.38
CA GLU A 213 35.83 -3.70 18.80
C GLU A 213 34.40 -3.92 19.26
N ILE A 214 33.71 -4.88 18.64
CA ILE A 214 32.32 -5.22 18.94
C ILE A 214 32.29 -6.51 19.75
N ASP A 215 31.53 -6.52 20.84
CA ASP A 215 31.35 -7.73 21.64
C ASP A 215 30.75 -8.88 20.81
N LYS A 216 31.16 -10.11 21.11
CA LYS A 216 30.74 -11.30 20.37
C LYS A 216 29.24 -11.57 20.50
N ALA A 217 28.59 -11.22 21.62
CA ALA A 217 27.15 -11.36 21.77
C ALA A 217 26.42 -10.38 20.86
N THR A 218 26.78 -9.10 20.89
CA THR A 218 26.19 -8.07 20.00
C THR A 218 26.43 -8.38 18.52
N SER A 219 27.63 -8.86 18.16
CA SER A 219 27.94 -9.26 16.79
C SER A 219 27.04 -10.39 16.28
N ARG A 220 26.70 -11.35 17.15
CA ARG A 220 25.78 -12.46 16.84
C ARG A 220 24.33 -12.00 16.75
N GLU A 221 23.90 -11.17 17.70
CA GLU A 221 22.55 -10.60 17.72
C GLU A 221 22.26 -9.77 16.45
N LYS A 222 23.23 -8.98 15.99
CA LYS A 222 23.14 -8.16 14.77
C LYS A 222 23.49 -8.90 13.49
N HIS A 223 23.77 -10.21 13.56
CA HIS A 223 24.15 -11.02 12.40
C HIS A 223 25.30 -10.43 11.56
N LEU A 224 26.30 -9.78 12.17
CA LEU A 224 27.35 -9.05 11.42
C LEU A 224 28.18 -9.95 10.50
N ALA A 225 28.25 -11.24 10.81
CA ALA A 225 28.91 -12.23 9.97
C ALA A 225 28.32 -12.30 8.55
N SER A 226 27.02 -12.01 8.41
CA SER A 226 26.30 -11.98 7.13
C SER A 226 26.81 -10.90 6.17
N PHE A 227 27.53 -9.89 6.66
CA PHE A 227 27.94 -8.72 5.88
C PHE A 227 29.43 -8.70 5.55
N ARG A 228 30.20 -9.70 5.98
CA ARG A 228 31.68 -9.70 5.86
C ARG A 228 32.19 -9.45 4.44
N LEU A 229 31.46 -9.92 3.42
CA LEU A 229 31.85 -9.77 2.01
C LEU A 229 31.64 -8.35 1.47
N ILE A 230 30.75 -7.56 2.10
CA ILE A 230 30.36 -6.22 1.62
C ILE A 230 30.63 -5.12 2.66
N GLN A 231 31.22 -5.47 3.81
CA GLN A 231 31.38 -4.56 4.95
C GLN A 231 32.14 -3.28 4.59
N GLN A 232 33.12 -3.39 3.70
CA GLN A 232 33.94 -2.26 3.22
C GLN A 232 33.17 -1.36 2.23
N ASP A 233 32.16 -1.90 1.57
CA ASP A 233 31.35 -1.19 0.58
C ASP A 233 30.16 -0.46 1.21
N VAL A 234 29.80 -0.74 2.47
CA VAL A 234 28.66 -0.09 3.13
C VAL A 234 28.88 1.43 3.22
N THR A 235 27.94 2.21 2.69
CA THR A 235 27.94 3.68 2.74
C THR A 235 26.68 4.25 3.39
N GLU A 236 26.73 5.53 3.76
CA GLU A 236 25.58 6.27 4.31
C GLU A 236 24.46 6.42 3.27
N ASN A 237 24.81 6.71 2.01
CA ASN A 237 23.86 6.95 0.92
C ASN A 237 23.36 5.65 0.26
N ARG A 238 23.14 4.61 1.06
CA ARG A 238 22.63 3.32 0.57
C ARG A 238 21.21 3.46 0.02
N GLN A 239 20.82 2.59 -0.90
CA GLN A 239 19.43 2.48 -1.36
C GLN A 239 19.00 1.02 -1.36
N LEU A 240 17.85 0.72 -0.77
CA LEU A 240 17.36 -0.65 -0.60
C LEU A 240 16.06 -0.88 -1.39
N VAL A 241 15.95 -2.03 -2.07
CA VAL A 241 14.73 -2.43 -2.77
C VAL A 241 14.58 -3.94 -2.72
N VAL A 242 13.35 -4.45 -2.56
CA VAL A 242 13.11 -5.90 -2.70
C VAL A 242 13.40 -6.31 -4.15
N SER A 243 14.17 -7.36 -4.36
CA SER A 243 14.47 -7.92 -5.69
C SER A 243 13.71 -9.20 -5.95
N HIS A 244 13.60 -10.06 -4.94
CA HIS A 244 13.00 -11.38 -5.02
C HIS A 244 12.36 -11.76 -3.69
N TYR A 245 11.43 -12.70 -3.73
CA TYR A 245 10.75 -13.25 -2.56
C TYR A 245 10.22 -14.64 -2.88
N ASP A 246 10.06 -15.50 -1.88
CA ASP A 246 9.42 -16.80 -2.05
C ASP A 246 7.88 -16.73 -2.00
N ARG A 247 7.21 -17.87 -2.24
CA ARG A 247 5.75 -17.96 -2.26
C ARG A 247 5.07 -17.53 -0.95
N LEU A 248 5.76 -17.64 0.19
CA LEU A 248 5.20 -17.36 1.51
C LEU A 248 5.63 -16.01 2.08
N LEU A 249 6.46 -15.26 1.36
CA LEU A 249 7.12 -14.03 1.82
C LEU A 249 7.99 -14.26 3.07
N GLU A 250 8.54 -15.47 3.23
CA GLU A 250 9.41 -15.84 4.36
C GLU A 250 10.88 -15.56 4.02
N ASN A 251 11.27 -15.89 2.79
CA ASN A 251 12.57 -15.56 2.22
C ASN A 251 12.42 -14.34 1.31
N ILE A 252 13.01 -13.21 1.70
CA ILE A 252 12.99 -11.96 0.92
C ILE A 252 14.42 -11.57 0.58
N GLU A 253 14.71 -11.38 -0.70
CA GLU A 253 15.97 -10.82 -1.17
C GLU A 253 15.83 -9.31 -1.33
N VAL A 254 16.76 -8.58 -0.73
CA VAL A 254 16.84 -7.13 -0.84
C VAL A 254 18.10 -6.78 -1.61
N LEU A 255 17.92 -6.07 -2.70
CA LEU A 255 18.98 -5.47 -3.48
C LEU A 255 19.37 -4.13 -2.85
N VAL A 256 20.67 -3.95 -2.62
CA VAL A 256 21.24 -2.79 -1.96
C VAL A 256 22.24 -2.12 -2.88
N ASN A 257 22.11 -0.81 -3.05
CA ASN A 257 23.06 0.04 -3.77
C ASN A 257 23.88 0.84 -2.77
N PHE A 258 25.20 0.70 -2.78
CA PHE A 258 26.14 1.53 -2.03
C PHE A 258 26.92 2.41 -3.01
N ASP A 259 26.35 3.55 -3.40
CA ASP A 259 26.97 4.52 -4.31
C ASP A 259 27.47 3.90 -5.64
N GLY A 260 26.65 3.03 -6.24
CA GLY A 260 26.93 2.35 -7.51
C GLY A 260 27.46 0.92 -7.37
N LYS A 261 27.79 0.49 -6.15
CA LYS A 261 28.14 -0.91 -5.85
C LYS A 261 26.91 -1.67 -5.39
N TRP A 262 26.57 -2.74 -6.08
CA TRP A 262 25.36 -3.50 -5.80
C TRP A 262 25.66 -4.76 -4.98
N ALA A 263 24.75 -5.09 -4.07
CA ALA A 263 24.78 -6.32 -3.30
C ALA A 263 23.38 -6.90 -3.16
N ILE A 264 23.27 -8.22 -3.13
CA ILE A 264 22.03 -8.93 -2.80
C ILE A 264 22.16 -9.43 -1.37
N CYS A 265 21.18 -9.08 -0.55
CA CYS A 265 21.08 -9.45 0.86
C CYS A 265 19.78 -10.25 1.08
N PRO A 266 19.86 -11.59 1.07
CA PRO A 266 18.72 -12.42 1.43
C PRO A 266 18.41 -12.30 2.92
N THR A 267 17.14 -12.42 3.26
CA THR A 267 16.65 -12.43 4.64
C THR A 267 15.67 -13.60 4.82
N PHE A 268 15.66 -14.19 6.02
CA PHE A 268 14.69 -15.20 6.41
C PHE A 268 14.01 -14.74 7.70
N PHE A 269 12.69 -14.50 7.68
CA PHE A 269 11.95 -13.90 8.80
C PHE A 269 12.63 -12.64 9.37
N ASN A 270 13.04 -11.71 8.48
CA ASN A 270 13.74 -10.47 8.81
C ASN A 270 15.17 -10.63 9.36
N SER A 271 15.69 -11.85 9.53
CA SER A 271 17.08 -12.09 9.89
C SER A 271 17.97 -12.08 8.65
N PRO A 272 19.01 -11.22 8.59
CA PRO A 272 19.93 -11.17 7.45
C PRO A 272 20.73 -12.46 7.27
N LEU A 273 20.70 -13.00 6.05
CA LEU A 273 21.58 -14.04 5.58
C LEU A 273 22.81 -13.43 4.88
N THR A 274 23.73 -14.26 4.40
CA THR A 274 24.99 -13.78 3.79
C THR A 274 24.73 -12.90 2.57
N CYS A 275 25.10 -11.62 2.67
CA CYS A 275 25.06 -10.67 1.57
C CYS A 275 26.23 -10.91 0.61
N GLN A 276 25.96 -10.81 -0.68
CA GLN A 276 26.95 -11.03 -1.74
C GLN A 276 27.02 -9.82 -2.66
N PRO A 277 28.23 -9.35 -3.02
CA PRO A 277 28.38 -8.32 -4.04
C PRO A 277 27.95 -8.87 -5.40
N ILE A 278 27.32 -8.03 -6.21
CA ILE A 278 26.93 -8.37 -7.58
C ILE A 278 27.44 -7.31 -8.56
N SER A 279 27.75 -7.74 -9.77
CA SER A 279 28.00 -6.84 -10.90
C SER A 279 26.70 -6.74 -11.71
N PRO A 280 26.06 -5.56 -11.78
CA PRO A 280 24.86 -5.35 -12.58
C PRO A 280 25.13 -5.41 -14.10
#